data_AF-A0A517Y0U7-F1
#
_entry.id   AF-A0A517Y0U7-F1
#
_cell.length_a   1.000
_cell.length_b   1.000
_cell.length_c   1.000
_cell.angle_alpha   90.00
_cell.angle_beta   90.00
_cell.angle_gamma   90.00
#
_symmetry.space_group_name_H-M   'P 1'
#
loop_
_entity.id
_entity.type
_entity.pdbx_description
1 polymer ?
#
loop_
_entity_poly.entity_id
_entity_poly.type
_entity_poly.pdbx_seq_one_letter_code
_entity_poly.pdbx_strand_id
1 'polypeptide(L)'
;MSRLAEAVDLIGSPRQVNAENTPACVGLMKEFLRREALWANELDLAGEVPFADLAARAEGGASLEAQYQEMLDTFTYSEAEYRCCLAMLNWYGHSVLSLAVAPPGADDPYLPLLHFFRLGGTFRREHRVFIDINSRETIHSATIQKGDLATAIVSLDG
;
A
#
# COMPACT_ATOMS: atom_id res chain seq x y z
N MET A 1 20.35 6.36 -4.23
CA MET A 1 19.76 5.12 -3.68
C MET A 1 18.57 4.76 -4.56
N SER A 2 18.39 3.49 -4.95
CA SER A 2 17.21 3.08 -5.72
C SER A 2 15.98 3.06 -4.80
N ARG A 3 14.77 3.21 -5.36
CA ARG A 3 13.51 3.12 -4.57
C ARG A 3 13.35 1.76 -3.91
N LEU A 4 13.81 0.69 -4.55
CA LEU A 4 13.86 -0.64 -3.94
C LEU A 4 14.77 -0.66 -2.71
N ALA A 5 15.99 -0.14 -2.83
CA ALA A 5 16.92 -0.11 -1.70
C ALA A 5 16.37 0.74 -0.54
N GLU A 6 15.69 1.85 -0.85
CA GLU A 6 15.01 2.66 0.15
C GLU A 6 13.85 1.91 0.82
N ALA A 7 12.99 1.27 0.04
CA ALA A 7 11.87 0.49 0.57
C ALA A 7 12.35 -0.63 1.49
N VAL A 8 13.40 -1.35 1.09
CA VAL A 8 14.05 -2.40 1.88
C VAL A 8 14.58 -1.84 3.20
N ASP A 9 15.26 -0.70 3.18
CA ASP A 9 15.79 -0.04 4.39
C ASP A 9 14.68 0.40 5.35
N LEU A 10 13.61 1.02 4.81
CA LEU A 10 12.47 1.50 5.61
C LEU A 10 11.63 0.36 6.21
N ILE A 11 11.45 -0.73 5.47
CA ILE A 11 10.71 -1.92 5.96
C ILE A 11 11.57 -2.68 6.98
N GLY A 12 12.85 -2.90 6.67
CA GLY A 12 13.78 -3.70 7.47
C GLY A 12 14.34 -3.02 8.72
N SER A 13 13.77 -1.88 9.13
CA SER A 13 14.23 -1.08 10.26
C SER A 13 13.14 -0.92 11.33
N PRO A 14 13.50 -0.89 12.63
CA PRO A 14 12.56 -0.51 13.69
C PRO A 14 11.98 0.88 13.43
N ARG A 15 10.65 0.96 13.36
CA ARG A 15 9.95 2.22 13.08
C ARG A 15 9.64 2.97 14.37
N GLN A 16 10.18 4.18 14.50
CA GLN A 16 9.83 5.08 15.59
C GLN A 16 8.54 5.82 15.22
N VAL A 17 7.44 5.49 15.90
CA VAL A 17 6.16 6.15 15.66
C VAL A 17 6.24 7.58 16.18
N ASN A 18 6.11 8.56 15.28
CA ASN A 18 5.97 9.95 15.65
C ASN A 18 4.49 10.37 15.58
N ALA A 19 3.89 10.66 16.73
CA ALA A 19 2.49 11.08 16.83
C ALA A 19 2.22 12.42 16.13
N GLU A 20 3.22 13.29 15.99
CA GLU A 20 3.08 14.58 15.30
C GLU A 20 2.88 14.40 13.79
N ASN A 21 3.39 13.30 13.23
CA ASN A 21 3.26 12.97 11.81
C ASN A 21 1.95 12.26 11.48
N THR A 22 1.13 11.90 12.47
CA THR A 22 -0.04 11.04 12.21
C THR A 22 -0.99 11.63 11.16
N PRO A 23 -1.38 12.92 11.18
CA PRO A 23 -2.22 13.49 10.12
C PRO A 23 -1.63 13.36 8.71
N ALA A 24 -0.31 13.53 8.57
CA ALA A 24 0.38 13.36 7.30
C ALA A 24 0.35 11.89 6.85
N CYS A 25 0.55 10.95 7.77
CA CYS A 25 0.42 9.53 7.49
C CYS A 25 -1.00 9.14 7.05
N VAL A 26 -2.06 9.78 7.58
CA VAL A 26 -3.45 9.58 7.11
C VAL A 26 -3.55 9.94 5.64
N GLY A 27 -3.10 11.15 5.30
CA GLY A 27 -3.16 11.67 3.95
C GLY A 27 -2.41 10.78 2.96
N LEU A 28 -1.24 10.28 3.36
CA LEU A 28 -0.43 9.38 2.54
C LEU A 28 -1.11 8.01 2.32
N MET A 29 -1.75 7.44 3.35
CA MET A 29 -2.50 6.19 3.18
C MET A 29 -3.73 6.37 2.29
N LYS A 30 -4.49 7.47 2.49
CA LYS A 30 -5.64 7.81 1.62
C LYS A 30 -5.19 7.97 0.17
N GLU A 31 -4.07 8.65 -0.06
CA GLU A 31 -3.52 8.85 -1.41
C GLU A 31 -2.97 7.54 -2.02
N PHE A 32 -2.34 6.68 -1.22
CA PHE A 32 -1.95 5.34 -1.65
C PHE A 32 -3.16 4.54 -2.14
N LEU A 33 -4.22 4.43 -1.33
CA LEU A 33 -5.42 3.68 -1.70
C LEU A 33 -6.11 4.26 -2.95
N ARG A 34 -6.14 5.59 -3.07
CA ARG A 34 -6.69 6.26 -4.26
C ARG A 34 -5.90 5.88 -5.52
N ARG A 35 -4.56 5.93 -5.46
CA ARG A 35 -3.71 5.57 -6.60
C ARG A 35 -3.81 4.08 -6.92
N GLU A 36 -3.78 3.22 -5.91
CA GLU A 36 -3.94 1.78 -6.08
C GLU A 36 -5.26 1.44 -6.77
N ALA A 37 -6.38 2.03 -6.36
CA ALA A 37 -7.67 1.83 -7.00
C ALA A 37 -7.69 2.27 -8.48
N LEU A 38 -7.05 3.39 -8.80
CA LEU A 38 -6.92 3.83 -10.20
C LEU A 38 -6.12 2.84 -11.04
N TRP A 39 -4.96 2.41 -10.54
CA TRP A 39 -4.15 1.42 -11.22
C TRP A 39 -4.85 0.06 -11.34
N ALA A 40 -5.58 -0.35 -10.31
CA ALA A 40 -6.33 -1.60 -10.33
C ALA A 40 -7.46 -1.59 -11.36
N ASN A 41 -8.17 -0.47 -11.52
CA ASN A 41 -9.20 -0.34 -12.56
C ASN A 41 -8.61 -0.49 -13.97
N GLU A 42 -7.46 0.15 -14.21
CA GLU A 42 -6.79 0.13 -15.52
C GLU A 42 -6.18 -1.24 -15.84
N LEU A 43 -5.77 -2.00 -14.82
CA LEU A 43 -5.23 -3.35 -14.95
C LEU A 43 -6.29 -4.46 -14.84
N ASP A 44 -7.57 -4.12 -14.73
CA ASP A 44 -8.69 -5.06 -14.52
C ASP A 44 -8.49 -5.95 -13.28
N LEU A 45 -8.13 -5.30 -12.16
CA LEU A 45 -7.87 -5.88 -10.83
C LEU A 45 -8.79 -5.27 -9.75
N ALA A 46 -9.89 -4.61 -10.12
CA ALA A 46 -10.75 -3.93 -9.17
C ALA A 46 -11.25 -4.85 -8.03
N GLY A 47 -11.38 -6.16 -8.26
CA GLY A 47 -11.76 -7.15 -7.24
C GLY A 47 -10.68 -7.55 -6.24
N GLU A 48 -9.43 -7.10 -6.44
CA GLU A 48 -8.25 -7.57 -5.69
C GLU A 48 -7.66 -6.50 -4.76
N VAL A 49 -8.23 -5.28 -4.77
CA VAL A 49 -7.82 -4.19 -3.89
C VAL A 49 -8.55 -4.22 -2.53
N PRO A 50 -7.92 -3.69 -1.47
CA PRO A 50 -6.57 -3.14 -1.42
C PRO A 50 -5.47 -4.22 -1.40
N PHE A 51 -4.23 -3.78 -1.66
CA PHE A 51 -3.01 -4.59 -1.67
C PHE A 51 -2.92 -5.58 -2.83
N ALA A 52 -3.34 -5.14 -4.02
CA ALA A 52 -3.18 -5.91 -5.24
C ALA A 52 -1.72 -5.85 -5.70
N ASP A 53 -1.15 -6.97 -6.13
CA ASP A 53 0.20 -6.96 -6.70
C ASP A 53 0.16 -6.42 -8.14
N LEU A 54 0.15 -5.10 -8.26
CA LEU A 54 0.12 -4.39 -9.54
C LEU A 54 1.31 -4.78 -10.43
N ALA A 55 2.46 -5.14 -9.84
CA ALA A 55 3.65 -5.52 -10.59
C ALA A 55 3.50 -6.91 -11.23
N ALA A 56 2.95 -7.87 -10.49
CA ALA A 56 2.66 -9.20 -11.00
C ALA A 56 1.75 -9.15 -12.23
N ARG A 57 0.76 -8.24 -12.26
CA ARG A 57 -0.15 -8.09 -13.41
C ARG A 57 0.45 -7.30 -14.56
N ALA A 58 1.24 -6.25 -14.29
CA ALA A 58 1.84 -5.42 -15.33
C ALA A 58 2.91 -6.19 -16.14
N GLU A 59 3.65 -7.09 -15.50
CA GLU A 59 4.82 -7.73 -16.13
C GLU A 59 4.78 -9.27 -16.13
N GLY A 60 3.74 -9.89 -15.56
CA GLY A 60 3.80 -11.33 -15.25
C GLY A 60 4.96 -11.65 -14.30
N GLY A 61 5.41 -10.63 -13.55
CA GLY A 61 6.67 -10.62 -12.84
C GLY A 61 6.72 -11.64 -11.71
N ALA A 62 7.88 -12.27 -11.53
CA ALA A 62 8.11 -13.19 -10.42
C ALA A 62 8.06 -12.42 -9.09
N SER A 63 7.30 -12.94 -8.14
CA SER A 63 7.26 -12.40 -6.77
C SER A 63 8.67 -12.41 -6.15
N LEU A 64 9.06 -11.31 -5.51
CA LEU A 64 10.28 -11.19 -4.73
C LEU A 64 10.12 -11.68 -3.28
N GLU A 65 8.96 -12.26 -2.96
CA GLU A 65 8.64 -12.79 -1.64
C GLU A 65 9.74 -13.66 -1.07
N ALA A 66 10.22 -14.65 -1.83
CA ALA A 66 11.30 -15.54 -1.38
C ALA A 66 12.60 -14.80 -1.01
N GLN A 67 12.88 -13.66 -1.64
CA GLN A 67 14.07 -12.85 -1.35
C GLN A 67 13.93 -12.03 -0.07
N TYR A 68 12.71 -11.62 0.27
CA TYR A 68 12.43 -10.71 1.38
C TYR A 68 11.61 -11.35 2.50
N GLN A 69 11.33 -12.65 2.43
CA GLN A 69 10.44 -13.37 3.36
C GLN A 69 10.85 -13.15 4.82
N GLU A 70 12.11 -13.38 5.16
CA GLU A 70 12.61 -13.23 6.52
C GLU A 70 12.43 -11.80 7.05
N MET A 71 12.68 -10.80 6.20
CA MET A 71 12.48 -9.39 6.55
C MET A 71 11.00 -9.08 6.78
N LEU A 72 10.13 -9.52 5.87
CA LEU A 72 8.69 -9.29 5.97
C LEU A 72 8.10 -9.97 7.20
N ASP A 73 8.51 -11.21 7.49
CA ASP A 73 8.08 -11.95 8.69
C ASP A 73 8.56 -11.28 9.98
N THR A 74 9.74 -10.66 9.95
CA THR A 74 10.31 -10.01 11.13
C THR A 74 9.68 -8.64 11.41
N PHE A 75 9.40 -7.85 10.36
CA PHE A 75 9.11 -6.42 10.49
C PHE A 75 7.66 -6.02 10.15
N THR A 76 6.81 -6.97 9.81
CA THR A 76 5.37 -6.72 9.60
C THR A 76 4.52 -7.37 10.70
N TYR A 77 3.46 -6.69 11.11
CA TYR A 77 2.63 -7.10 12.26
C TYR A 77 1.23 -7.60 11.87
N SER A 78 0.90 -7.52 10.58
CA SER A 78 -0.39 -7.94 10.04
C SER A 78 -0.28 -8.40 8.61
N GLU A 79 -1.23 -9.23 8.18
CA GLU A 79 -1.34 -9.67 6.78
C GLU A 79 -1.49 -8.49 5.81
N ALA A 80 -2.26 -7.45 6.20
CA ALA A 80 -2.41 -6.24 5.40
C ALA A 80 -1.06 -5.53 5.19
N GLU A 81 -0.30 -5.32 6.27
CA GLU A 81 1.03 -4.71 6.20
C GLU A 81 2.01 -5.57 5.38
N TYR A 82 2.01 -6.89 5.59
CA TYR A 82 2.80 -7.85 4.83
C TYR A 82 2.54 -7.71 3.33
N ARG A 83 1.26 -7.79 2.91
CA ARG A 83 0.86 -7.67 1.50
C ARG A 83 1.21 -6.30 0.92
N CYS A 84 1.00 -5.23 1.68
CA CYS A 84 1.37 -3.87 1.30
C CYS A 84 2.87 -3.74 1.01
N CYS A 85 3.70 -4.21 1.94
CA CYS A 85 5.14 -4.16 1.84
C CYS A 85 5.64 -5.03 0.68
N LEU A 86 5.12 -6.25 0.53
CA LEU A 86 5.47 -7.15 -0.57
C LEU A 86 5.11 -6.55 -1.93
N ALA A 87 3.90 -6.01 -2.08
CA ALA A 87 3.46 -5.40 -3.34
C ALA A 87 4.31 -4.18 -3.71
N MET A 88 4.69 -3.34 -2.73
CA MET A 88 5.62 -2.22 -2.95
C MET A 88 7.02 -2.69 -3.35
N LEU A 89 7.54 -3.75 -2.72
CA LEU A 89 8.84 -4.33 -3.07
C LEU A 89 8.83 -4.90 -4.48
N ASN A 90 7.80 -5.66 -4.84
CA ASN A 90 7.61 -6.20 -6.19
C ASN A 90 7.56 -5.06 -7.21
N TRP A 91 6.77 -4.01 -6.93
CA TRP A 91 6.70 -2.83 -7.79
C TRP A 91 8.06 -2.17 -8.03
N TYR A 92 8.82 -1.88 -6.97
CA TYR A 92 10.11 -1.23 -7.13
C TYR A 92 11.21 -2.13 -7.68
N GLY A 93 11.12 -3.43 -7.47
CA GLY A 93 12.04 -4.41 -8.05
C GLY A 93 11.84 -4.64 -9.55
N HIS A 94 10.61 -4.46 -10.04
CA HIS A 94 10.27 -4.64 -11.46
C HIS A 94 10.15 -3.31 -12.23
N SER A 95 10.35 -2.15 -11.58
CA SER A 95 10.06 -0.79 -12.08
C SER A 95 10.66 -0.32 -13.43
N VAL A 96 11.43 -1.13 -14.15
CA VAL A 96 12.02 -0.78 -15.45
C VAL A 96 10.97 -0.74 -16.59
N LEU A 97 9.78 -1.35 -16.45
CA LEU A 97 8.74 -1.34 -17.50
C LEU A 97 7.39 -0.68 -17.10
N SER A 98 7.23 -0.31 -15.83
CA SER A 98 6.00 0.30 -15.26
C SER A 98 5.44 1.51 -16.04
N LEU A 99 6.27 2.28 -16.75
CA LEU A 99 5.85 3.43 -17.54
C LEU A 99 5.15 3.08 -18.87
N ALA A 100 5.32 1.86 -19.40
CA ALA A 100 4.74 1.48 -20.70
C ALA A 100 3.24 1.11 -20.59
N VAL A 101 2.82 0.63 -19.42
CA VAL A 101 1.43 0.26 -19.09
C VAL A 101 0.80 1.28 -18.14
N ALA A 102 1.54 2.33 -17.78
CA ALA A 102 1.03 3.37 -16.91
C ALA A 102 -0.18 4.06 -17.56
N PRO A 103 -1.28 4.22 -16.80
CA PRO A 103 -2.38 5.05 -17.27
C PRO A 103 -1.85 6.46 -17.61
N PRO A 104 -2.45 7.17 -18.57
CA PRO A 104 -2.00 8.52 -18.93
C PRO A 104 -1.98 9.45 -17.70
N GLY A 105 -0.81 9.97 -17.36
CA GLY A 105 -0.63 10.82 -16.17
C GLY A 105 -0.68 10.08 -14.83
N ALA A 106 -0.59 8.74 -14.84
CA ALA A 106 -0.55 7.98 -13.61
C ALA A 106 0.78 8.19 -12.88
N ASP A 107 0.66 8.67 -11.65
CA ASP A 107 1.77 8.69 -10.72
C ASP A 107 2.09 7.27 -10.23
N ASP A 108 3.30 7.11 -9.71
CA ASP A 108 3.73 5.93 -8.95
C ASP A 108 2.71 5.59 -7.84
N PRO A 109 2.07 4.40 -7.88
CA PRO A 109 1.03 4.02 -6.93
C PRO A 109 1.54 3.84 -5.51
N TYR A 110 2.80 3.40 -5.35
CA TYR A 110 3.37 3.08 -4.04
C TYR A 110 4.20 4.23 -3.44
N LEU A 111 4.43 5.31 -4.18
CA LEU A 111 5.17 6.47 -3.67
C LEU A 111 4.57 7.06 -2.37
N PRO A 112 3.25 7.20 -2.20
CA PRO A 112 2.69 7.66 -0.93
C PRO A 112 2.97 6.67 0.21
N LEU A 113 2.99 5.36 -0.05
CA LEU A 113 3.29 4.34 0.95
C LEU A 113 4.77 4.38 1.37
N LEU A 114 5.68 4.62 0.41
CA LEU A 114 7.10 4.86 0.72
C LEU A 114 7.26 6.08 1.65
N HIS A 115 6.56 7.18 1.35
CA HIS A 115 6.56 8.36 2.21
C HIS A 115 5.92 8.09 3.58
N PHE A 116 4.86 7.26 3.64
CA PHE A 116 4.23 6.87 4.89
C PHE A 116 5.24 6.19 5.81
N PHE A 117 6.03 5.23 5.30
CA PHE A 117 7.09 4.60 6.09
C PHE A 117 8.20 5.56 6.47
N ARG A 118 8.58 6.49 5.57
CA ARG A 118 9.58 7.52 5.87
C ARG A 118 9.19 8.43 7.05
N LEU A 119 7.89 8.65 7.25
CA LEU A 119 7.38 9.43 8.38
C LEU A 119 7.18 8.62 9.68
N GLY A 120 7.57 7.34 9.69
CA GLY A 120 7.36 6.43 10.82
C GLY A 120 5.94 5.86 10.86
N GLY A 121 5.23 5.86 9.73
CA GLY A 121 3.93 5.22 9.58
C GLY A 121 4.01 3.72 9.84
N THR A 122 3.03 3.20 10.57
CA THR A 122 2.91 1.78 10.90
C THR A 122 1.44 1.37 10.92
N PHE A 123 1.19 0.10 10.65
CA PHE A 123 -0.14 -0.48 10.73
C PHE A 123 -0.40 -0.89 12.17
N ARG A 124 -1.24 -0.13 12.89
CA ARG A 124 -1.67 -0.49 14.24
C ARG A 124 -2.91 -1.36 14.19
N ARG A 125 -2.92 -2.40 15.03
CA ARG A 125 -4.08 -3.26 15.25
C ARG A 125 -4.85 -2.74 16.46
N GLU A 126 -5.98 -2.08 16.23
CA GLU A 126 -6.96 -1.81 17.30
C GLU A 126 -8.26 -2.60 17.04
N HIS A 127 -8.72 -3.30 18.07
CA HIS A 127 -10.09 -3.85 18.18
C HIS A 127 -10.70 -4.53 16.93
N ARG A 128 -9.95 -5.41 16.24
CA ARG A 128 -10.43 -6.30 15.15
C ARG A 128 -10.89 -5.62 13.86
N VAL A 129 -10.68 -4.31 13.68
CA VAL A 129 -10.94 -3.58 12.43
C VAL A 129 -9.63 -2.94 11.97
N PHE A 130 -9.33 -3.00 10.67
CA PHE A 130 -8.10 -2.43 10.11
C PHE A 130 -8.31 -0.99 9.61
N ILE A 131 -7.28 -0.18 9.90
CA ILE A 131 -7.02 1.25 9.61
C ILE A 131 -7.73 2.23 10.55
N ASP A 132 -7.09 2.48 11.71
CA ASP A 132 -7.24 3.77 12.39
C ASP A 132 -5.93 4.57 12.22
N ILE A 133 -5.99 5.62 11.40
CA ILE A 133 -4.98 6.68 11.40
C ILE A 133 -5.70 7.90 12.01
N ASN A 134 -5.71 7.94 13.34
CA ASN A 134 -6.40 8.88 14.24
C ASN A 134 -7.93 9.02 14.07
N SER A 135 -8.69 8.30 14.90
CA SER A 135 -10.13 8.46 15.07
C SER A 135 -10.48 9.85 15.63
N ARG A 136 -10.73 10.76 14.69
CA ARG A 136 -12.13 11.17 14.46
C ARG A 136 -12.72 10.65 13.14
N GLU A 137 -11.92 10.02 12.29
CA GLU A 137 -12.41 9.39 11.06
C GLU A 137 -11.91 7.95 10.98
N THR A 138 -12.78 6.99 11.30
CA THR A 138 -12.50 5.57 11.16
C THR A 138 -12.54 5.17 9.68
N ILE A 139 -11.43 4.64 9.15
CA ILE A 139 -11.43 4.00 7.83
C ILE A 139 -11.84 2.55 8.06
N HIS A 140 -13.11 2.22 7.77
CA HIS A 140 -13.56 0.84 7.84
C HIS A 140 -13.02 0.06 6.64
N SER A 141 -12.00 -0.79 6.86
CA SER A 141 -11.74 -1.91 5.95
C SER A 141 -12.85 -2.94 6.13
N ALA A 142 -13.95 -2.75 5.40
CA ALA A 142 -14.91 -3.83 5.19
C ALA A 142 -14.28 -4.82 4.22
N THR A 143 -14.43 -6.12 4.50
CA THR A 143 -14.24 -7.16 3.49
C THR A 143 -15.13 -6.81 2.29
N ILE A 144 -14.54 -6.25 1.23
CA ILE A 144 -15.25 -5.88 0.01
C ILE A 144 -15.69 -7.20 -0.62
N GLN A 145 -16.96 -7.57 -0.42
CA GLN A 145 -17.54 -8.69 -1.14
C GLN A 145 -17.67 -8.32 -2.61
N LYS A 146 -17.51 -9.33 -3.47
CA LYS A 146 -17.34 -9.33 -4.94
C LYS A 146 -18.41 -8.58 -5.77
N GLY A 147 -19.31 -7.82 -5.16
CA GLY A 147 -20.39 -7.07 -5.81
C GLY A 147 -20.44 -5.56 -5.52
N ASP A 148 -19.67 -5.02 -4.57
CA ASP A 148 -19.85 -3.64 -4.06
C ASP A 148 -18.81 -2.61 -4.55
N LEU A 149 -18.02 -2.94 -5.57
CA LEU A 149 -16.99 -2.04 -6.11
C LEU A 149 -17.52 -0.70 -6.64
N ALA A 150 -18.81 -0.61 -6.95
CA ALA A 150 -19.44 0.64 -7.40
C ALA A 150 -19.82 1.59 -6.25
N THR A 151 -19.77 1.17 -4.98
CA THR A 151 -20.34 1.93 -3.85
C THR A 151 -19.30 2.30 -2.77
N ALA A 152 -18.05 1.85 -2.90
CA ALA A 152 -16.96 2.27 -2.01
C ALA A 152 -16.24 3.54 -2.49
N ILE A 153 -16.97 4.48 -3.11
CA ILE A 153 -16.52 5.88 -3.15
C ILE A 153 -16.93 6.47 -1.82
N VAL A 154 -16.02 6.42 -0.85
CA VAL A 154 -15.69 7.55 0.01
C VAL A 154 -16.87 8.49 0.27
N SER A 155 -17.79 8.13 1.17
CA SER A 155 -18.59 9.15 1.87
C SER A 155 -17.69 9.78 2.93
N LEU A 156 -16.93 10.78 2.49
CA LEU A 156 -16.27 11.77 3.34
C LEU A 156 -17.15 13.02 3.31
N ASP A 157 -18.25 13.02 4.05
CA ASP A 157 -18.93 14.25 4.43
C ASP A 157 -19.48 14.07 5.85
N GLY A 158 -18.98 14.91 6.76
CA GLY A 158 -19.33 14.97 8.18
C GLY A 158 -18.33 15.78 8.98
#